data_AF-A0A5B2UXT0-F1
#
_entry.id   AF-A0A5B2UXT0-F1
#
_cell.length_a   1.000
_cell.length_b   1.000
_cell.length_c   1.000
_cell.angle_alpha   90.00
_cell.angle_beta   90.00
_cell.angle_gamma   90.00
#
_symmetry.space_group_name_H-M   'P 1'
#
loop_
_entity.id
_entity.type
_entity.pdbx_description
1 polymer ?
#
loop_
_entity_poly.entity_id
_entity_poly.type
_entity_poly.pdbx_seq_one_letter_code
_entity_poly.pdbx_strand_id
1 'polypeptide(L)'
;MDFWKPFAIALLASLGTQVVAAENNNPFQAALMITTVVPFVVVSGATAGTSYIPELFKSSKSDALAFIGSDGEIRGAQFEQASRYYRSTYKPPLMSDTLLARAIAAQG
;
A
#
# COMPACT_ATOMS: atom_id res chain seq x y z
N MET A 1 -21.30 -67.50 -0.40
CA MET A 1 -21.46 -66.04 -0.23
C MET A 1 -20.93 -65.40 -1.51
N ASP A 2 -21.81 -64.82 -2.32
CA ASP A 2 -21.52 -64.43 -3.71
C ASP A 2 -20.57 -63.23 -3.77
N PHE A 3 -19.27 -63.51 -3.91
CA PHE A 3 -18.18 -62.54 -3.99
C PHE A 3 -18.34 -61.53 -5.14
N TRP A 4 -19.19 -61.87 -6.11
CA TRP A 4 -19.53 -61.06 -7.27
C TRP A 4 -20.34 -59.80 -6.96
N LYS A 5 -21.20 -59.85 -5.94
CA LYS A 5 -22.05 -58.72 -5.55
C LYS A 5 -21.24 -57.54 -4.97
N PRO A 6 -20.35 -57.73 -3.99
CA PRO A 6 -19.53 -56.63 -3.48
C PRO A 6 -18.54 -56.12 -4.53
N PHE A 7 -18.03 -57.00 -5.40
CA PHE A 7 -17.13 -56.62 -6.48
C PHE A 7 -17.82 -55.70 -7.52
N ALA A 8 -19.05 -56.03 -7.93
CA ALA A 8 -19.82 -55.21 -8.86
C ALA A 8 -20.13 -53.82 -8.27
N ILE A 9 -20.43 -53.74 -6.98
CA ILE A 9 -20.68 -52.47 -6.29
C ILE A 9 -19.40 -51.63 -6.22
N ALA A 10 -18.26 -52.25 -5.90
CA ALA A 10 -16.97 -51.56 -5.86
C ALA A 10 -16.54 -51.05 -7.25
N LEU A 11 -16.80 -51.82 -8.30
CA LEU A 11 -16.51 -51.43 -9.68
C LEU A 11 -17.42 -50.29 -10.16
N LEU A 12 -18.71 -50.33 -9.85
CA LEU A 12 -19.64 -49.22 -10.16
C LEU A 12 -19.26 -47.94 -9.40
N ALA A 13 -18.82 -48.06 -8.15
CA ALA A 13 -18.34 -46.93 -7.36
C ALA A 13 -17.02 -46.34 -7.90
N SER A 14 -16.14 -47.16 -8.50
CA SER A 14 -14.88 -46.67 -9.08
C SER A 14 -15.01 -46.06 -10.47
N LEU A 15 -16.08 -46.39 -11.20
CA LEU A 15 -16.42 -45.80 -12.50
C LEU A 15 -17.27 -44.53 -12.38
N GLY A 16 -17.73 -44.18 -11.18
CA GLY A 16 -18.40 -42.92 -10.92
C GLY A 16 -17.44 -41.74 -11.09
N THR A 17 -17.65 -40.91 -12.12
CA THR A 17 -16.96 -39.63 -12.27
C THR A 17 -17.14 -38.81 -11.00
N GLN A 18 -16.03 -38.38 -10.39
CA GLN A 18 -16.07 -37.45 -9.26
C GLN A 18 -16.65 -36.13 -9.75
N VAL A 19 -17.90 -35.81 -9.37
CA VAL A 19 -18.44 -34.47 -9.51
C VAL A 19 -17.80 -33.62 -8.42
N VAL A 20 -16.70 -32.96 -8.77
CA VAL A 20 -16.17 -31.84 -7.99
C VAL A 20 -16.94 -30.61 -8.45
N ALA A 21 -17.60 -29.91 -7.52
CA ALA A 21 -18.17 -28.61 -7.84
C ALA A 21 -17.03 -27.70 -8.30
N ALA A 22 -17.09 -27.20 -9.55
CA ALA A 22 -16.09 -26.28 -10.10
C ALA A 22 -16.27 -24.85 -9.53
N GLU A 23 -16.47 -24.73 -8.23
CA GLU A 23 -16.66 -23.45 -7.54
C GLU A 23 -15.43 -22.54 -7.68
N ASN A 24 -14.23 -23.13 -7.87
CA ASN A 24 -12.97 -22.39 -8.02
C ASN A 24 -12.61 -21.98 -9.46
N ASN A 25 -13.35 -22.45 -10.48
CA ASN A 25 -13.05 -22.18 -11.89
C ASN A 25 -14.11 -21.29 -12.53
N ASN A 26 -14.67 -20.36 -11.74
CA ASN A 26 -15.56 -19.33 -12.27
C ASN A 26 -14.71 -18.17 -12.82
N PRO A 27 -14.63 -17.98 -14.15
CA PRO A 27 -13.83 -16.91 -14.75
C PRO A 27 -14.28 -15.52 -14.29
N PHE A 28 -15.56 -15.34 -13.92
CA PHE A 28 -16.05 -14.08 -13.38
C PHE A 28 -15.54 -13.81 -11.97
N GLN A 29 -15.43 -14.83 -11.11
CA GLN A 29 -14.85 -14.65 -9.78
C GLN A 29 -13.34 -14.41 -9.85
N ALA A 30 -12.63 -15.12 -10.73
CA ALA A 30 -11.21 -14.87 -10.97
C ALA A 30 -10.96 -13.45 -11.50
N ALA A 31 -11.75 -13.00 -12.47
CA ALA A 31 -11.69 -11.64 -12.99
C ALA A 31 -11.99 -10.61 -11.89
N LEU A 32 -13.04 -10.81 -11.09
CA LEU A 32 -13.38 -9.93 -9.97
C LEU A 32 -12.23 -9.83 -8.97
N MET A 33 -11.65 -10.95 -8.55
CA MET A 33 -10.51 -11.00 -7.62
C MET A 33 -9.30 -10.26 -8.20
N ILE A 34 -8.97 -10.48 -9.48
CA ILE A 34 -7.87 -9.76 -10.14
C ILE A 34 -8.13 -8.26 -10.15
N THR A 35 -9.34 -7.83 -10.56
CA THR A 35 -9.66 -6.40 -10.69
C THR A 35 -9.80 -5.65 -9.36
N THR A 36 -9.97 -6.34 -8.24
CA THR A 36 -10.17 -5.72 -6.93
C THR A 36 -8.93 -5.85 -6.04
N VAL A 37 -8.39 -7.06 -5.90
CA VAL A 37 -7.29 -7.36 -4.99
C VAL A 37 -5.95 -6.87 -5.54
N VAL A 38 -5.69 -7.06 -6.84
CA VAL A 38 -4.39 -6.67 -7.42
C VAL A 38 -4.20 -5.15 -7.35
N PRO A 39 -5.15 -4.29 -7.78
CA PRO A 39 -5.00 -2.86 -7.61
C PRO A 39 -4.88 -2.45 -6.14
N PHE A 40 -5.65 -3.07 -5.25
CA PHE A 40 -5.57 -2.78 -3.82
C PHE A 40 -4.17 -3.05 -3.26
N VAL A 41 -3.60 -4.24 -3.51
CA VAL A 41 -2.26 -4.60 -3.00
C VAL A 41 -1.17 -3.71 -3.58
N VAL A 42 -1.25 -3.39 -4.88
CA VAL A 42 -0.27 -2.52 -5.54
C VAL A 42 -0.33 -1.11 -4.97
N VAL A 43 -1.52 -0.53 -4.85
CA VAL A 43 -1.72 0.82 -4.31
C VAL A 43 -1.39 0.86 -2.82
N SER A 44 -1.79 -0.14 -2.03
CA SER A 44 -1.50 -0.19 -0.59
C SER A 44 0.00 -0.30 -0.34
N GLY A 45 0.72 -1.11 -1.11
CA GLY A 45 2.17 -1.24 -1.00
C GLY A 45 2.89 0.06 -1.34
N ALA A 46 2.54 0.70 -2.46
CA ALA A 46 3.08 2.00 -2.83
C ALA A 46 2.77 3.07 -1.76
N THR A 47 1.51 3.11 -1.28
CA THR A 47 1.06 4.06 -0.27
C THR A 47 1.82 3.86 1.04
N ALA A 48 1.92 2.63 1.54
CA ALA A 48 2.68 2.33 2.76
C ALA A 48 4.17 2.72 2.63
N GLY A 49 4.77 2.49 1.46
CA GLY A 49 6.14 2.89 1.17
C GLY A 49 6.37 4.40 1.14
N THR A 50 5.39 5.19 0.66
CA THR A 50 5.52 6.65 0.53
C THR A 50 4.88 7.46 1.66
N SER A 51 4.07 6.84 2.53
CA SER A 51 3.39 7.53 3.64
C SER A 51 4.28 7.72 4.87
N TYR A 52 5.50 7.15 4.89
CA TYR A 52 6.43 7.39 5.98
C TYR A 52 6.90 8.84 5.94
N ILE A 53 6.32 9.67 6.81
CA ILE A 53 6.77 11.03 7.08
C ILE A 53 7.92 10.95 8.09
N PRO A 54 9.15 11.36 7.74
CA PRO A 54 10.22 11.53 8.70
C PRO A 54 9.76 12.25 9.96
N GLU A 55 10.15 11.76 11.15
CA GLU A 55 9.87 12.41 12.44
C GLU A 55 10.32 13.87 12.46
N LEU A 56 11.40 14.18 11.72
CA LEU A 56 11.92 15.53 11.47
C LEU A 56 10.83 16.46 10.92
N PHE A 57 10.00 15.99 9.99
CA PHE A 57 8.94 16.80 9.38
C PHE A 57 7.77 16.98 10.33
N LYS A 58 7.39 15.93 11.07
CA LYS A 58 6.32 16.03 12.09
C LYS A 58 6.66 17.06 13.17
N SER A 59 7.89 17.01 13.68
CA SER A 59 8.33 17.92 14.72
C SER A 59 8.49 19.35 14.18
N SER A 60 8.98 19.51 12.96
CA SER A 60 9.24 20.83 12.35
C SER A 60 8.01 21.69 12.04
N LYS A 61 6.78 21.24 12.33
CA LYS A 61 5.55 21.98 11.99
C LYS A 61 5.50 23.39 12.60
N SER A 62 5.85 23.54 13.87
CA SER A 62 5.90 24.86 14.52
C SER A 62 6.91 25.79 13.86
N ASP A 63 8.09 25.26 13.54
CA ASP A 63 9.17 26.00 12.91
C ASP A 63 8.83 26.39 11.47
N ALA A 64 8.12 25.52 10.74
CA ALA A 64 7.61 25.79 9.40
C ALA A 64 6.54 26.89 9.41
N LEU A 65 5.64 26.91 10.41
CA LEU A 65 4.68 27.99 10.58
C LEU A 65 5.37 29.32 10.93
N ALA A 66 6.42 29.30 11.75
CA ALA A 66 7.24 30.47 12.04
C ALA A 66 7.97 30.97 10.79
N PHE A 67 8.50 30.07 9.96
CA PHE A 67 9.12 30.41 8.68
C PHE A 67 8.12 31.07 7.73
N ILE A 68 6.91 30.52 7.60
CA ILE A 68 5.85 31.10 6.76
C ILE A 68 5.41 32.47 7.30
N GLY A 69 5.16 32.57 8.61
CA GLY A 69 4.68 33.80 9.24
C GLY A 69 5.72 34.93 9.29
N SER A 70 6.99 34.61 9.03
CA SER A 70 8.09 35.57 8.97
C SER A 70 8.58 35.84 7.54
N ASP A 71 7.83 35.43 6.52
CA ASP A 71 8.22 35.53 5.10
C ASP A 71 9.60 34.91 4.79
N GLY A 72 10.02 33.92 5.59
CA GLY A 72 11.25 33.18 5.44
C GLY A 72 12.43 33.67 6.30
N GLU A 73 12.25 34.70 7.12
CA GLU A 73 13.29 35.25 7.99
C GLU A 73 13.63 34.32 9.17
N ILE A 74 12.63 33.65 9.77
CA ILE A 74 12.83 32.76 10.92
C ILE A 74 12.92 31.31 10.45
N ARG A 75 14.13 30.77 10.43
CA ARG A 75 14.40 29.34 10.19
C ARG A 75 14.63 28.62 11.50
N GLY A 76 13.55 28.07 12.08
CA GLY A 76 13.66 27.22 13.26
C GLY A 76 14.54 25.99 13.03
N ALA A 77 15.17 25.50 14.09
CA ALA A 77 16.19 24.45 13.99
C ALA A 77 15.66 23.15 13.38
N GLN A 78 14.41 22.77 13.71
CA GLN A 78 13.81 21.55 13.20
C GLN A 78 13.40 21.70 11.73
N PHE A 79 12.89 22.87 11.33
CA PHE A 79 12.59 23.15 9.93
C PHE A 79 13.86 23.20 9.06
N GLU A 80 14.94 23.79 9.56
CA GLU A 80 16.24 23.80 8.87
C GLU A 80 16.80 22.37 8.72
N GLN A 81 16.71 21.53 9.75
CA GLN A 81 17.10 20.13 9.68
C GLN A 81 16.25 19.34 8.66
N ALA A 82 14.94 19.56 8.67
CA ALA A 82 13.99 19.01 7.70
C ALA A 82 14.34 19.43 6.27
N SER A 83 14.60 20.73 6.01
CA SER A 83 15.00 21.22 4.69
C SER A 83 16.29 20.58 4.20
N ARG A 84 17.30 20.45 5.07
CA ARG A 84 18.56 19.75 4.74
C ARG A 84 18.32 18.30 4.38
N TYR A 85 17.54 17.57 5.17
CA TYR A 85 17.18 16.19 4.90
C TYR A 85 16.43 16.06 3.55
N TYR A 86 15.48 16.93 3.29
CA TYR A 86 14.75 16.97 2.02
C TYR A 86 15.69 17.15 0.82
N ARG A 87 16.56 18.17 0.87
CA ARG A 87 17.52 18.49 -0.19
C ARG A 87 18.62 17.43 -0.36
N SER A 88 19.00 16.73 0.70
CA SER A 88 19.96 15.62 0.59
C SER A 88 19.33 14.39 -0.04
N THR A 89 18.04 14.15 0.22
CA THR A 89 17.31 12.96 -0.24
C THR A 89 16.84 13.11 -1.69
N TYR A 90 16.41 14.30 -2.10
CA TYR A 90 15.89 14.57 -3.44
C TYR A 90 16.83 15.51 -4.20
N LYS A 91 17.55 14.96 -5.19
CA LYS A 91 18.47 15.71 -6.07
C LYS A 91 18.06 15.51 -7.54
N PRO A 92 17.62 16.57 -8.25
CA PRO A 92 17.40 17.94 -7.76
C PRO A 92 16.18 18.03 -6.82
N PRO A 93 16.16 19.01 -5.89
CA PRO A 93 14.99 19.25 -5.05
C PRO A 93 13.80 19.71 -5.91
N LEU A 94 12.62 19.14 -5.67
CA LEU A 94 11.39 19.40 -6.42
C LEU A 94 10.60 20.60 -5.88
N MET A 95 10.94 21.07 -4.67
CA MET A 95 10.23 22.11 -3.94
C MET A 95 11.22 23.19 -3.48
N SER A 96 10.79 24.45 -3.46
CA SER A 96 11.47 25.51 -2.71
C SER A 96 11.22 25.36 -1.21
N ASP A 97 12.02 26.01 -0.36
CA ASP A 97 11.84 25.96 1.09
C ASP A 97 10.45 26.47 1.53
N THR A 98 9.91 27.48 0.84
CA THR A 98 8.55 27.99 1.10
C THR A 98 7.48 26.96 0.77
N LEU A 99 7.62 26.22 -0.34
CA LEU A 99 6.70 25.14 -0.69
C LEU A 99 6.83 23.97 0.30
N LEU A 100 8.04 23.63 0.72
CA LEU A 100 8.30 22.62 1.73
C LEU A 100 7.67 23.00 3.09
N ALA A 101 7.85 24.24 3.54
CA ALA A 101 7.25 24.75 4.76
C ALA A 101 5.72 24.64 4.73
N ARG A 102 5.09 25.02 3.61
CA ARG A 102 3.63 24.91 3.41
C ARG A 102 3.16 23.46 3.43
N ALA A 103 3.90 22.55 2.78
CA ALA A 103 3.59 21.13 2.78
C ALA A 103 3.63 20.53 4.20
N ILE A 104 4.67 20.87 4.98
CA ILE A 104 4.81 20.44 6.38
C ILE A 104 3.69 21.05 7.25
N ALA A 105 3.36 22.33 7.06
CA ALA A 105 2.31 23.01 7.82
C ALA A 105 0.91 22.41 7.55
N ALA A 106 0.65 21.99 6.31
CA ALA A 106 -0.60 21.35 5.90
C ALA A 106 -0.73 19.90 6.38
N GLN A 107 0.37 19.30 6.84
CA GLN A 107 0.37 17.93 7.35
C GLN A 107 -0.19 17.92 8.78
N GLY A 108 -1.29 17.20 8.99
CA GLY A 108 -2.01 17.05 10.25
C GLY A 108 -2.24 15.58 10.54
#